data_AF-A0A673KB42-F1
#
_entry.id   AF-A0A673KB42-F1
#
_cell.length_a   1.000
_cell.length_b   1.000
_cell.length_c   1.000
_cell.angle_alpha   90.00
_cell.angle_beta   90.00
_cell.angle_gamma   90.00
#
_symmetry.space_group_name_H-M   'P 1'
#
loop_
_entity.id
_entity.type
_entity.pdbx_description
1 polymer ?
#
loop_
_entity_poly.entity_id
_entity_poly.type
_entity_poly.pdbx_seq_one_letter_code
_entity_poly.pdbx_strand_id
1 'polypeptide(L)'
;NDLWSGDNNNRSSGVGILLKGNSLKVLKTREVINGRLIYVDVKLNDFCFRVINVYFPVDLQGRKEALKALSPLLICGKEIILGGDFNCPLSESDRRSSSNVSLDSSSQELINLVKDFGLVDTFRTKHPDSPGYSWSNGRSFSRIDFLFTSPQITVLNW
;
A
#
# COMPACT_ATOMS: atom_id res chain seq x y z
N ASN A 1 -8.72 2.26 18.63
CA ASN A 1 -8.14 3.58 18.26
C ASN A 1 -8.08 3.56 16.77
N ASP A 2 -9.03 4.25 16.12
CA ASP A 2 -9.36 3.99 14.73
C ASP A 2 -9.19 5.28 13.94
N LEU A 3 -8.66 5.19 12.72
CA LEU A 3 -8.47 6.33 11.82
C LEU A 3 -9.26 6.07 10.54
N TRP A 4 -10.06 7.04 10.11
CA TRP A 4 -10.83 6.97 8.86
C TRP A 4 -10.73 8.29 8.11
N SER A 5 -10.82 8.21 6.78
CA SER A 5 -10.81 9.31 5.84
C SER A 5 -11.74 8.98 4.68
N GLY A 6 -12.56 9.93 4.26
CA GLY A 6 -13.53 9.78 3.16
C GLY A 6 -13.78 11.09 2.44
N ASP A 7 -13.92 11.03 1.12
CA ASP A 7 -14.22 12.22 0.31
C ASP A 7 -15.73 12.53 0.33
N ASN A 8 -16.09 13.75 0.70
CA ASN A 8 -17.48 14.21 0.71
C ASN A 8 -18.03 14.48 -0.70
N ASN A 9 -17.17 14.51 -1.73
CA ASN A 9 -17.56 14.84 -3.11
C ASN A 9 -17.68 13.62 -4.04
N ASN A 10 -17.13 12.46 -3.64
CA ASN A 10 -17.07 11.28 -4.51
C ASN A 10 -17.45 10.01 -3.73
N ARG A 11 -18.50 9.31 -4.16
CA ARG A 11 -18.98 8.06 -3.52
C ARG A 11 -18.07 6.83 -3.74
N SER A 12 -16.88 7.05 -4.30
CA SER A 12 -15.95 6.01 -4.76
C SER A 12 -14.54 6.18 -4.17
N SER A 13 -14.45 6.69 -2.94
CA SER A 13 -13.21 6.76 -2.15
C SER A 13 -13.48 6.46 -0.68
N GLY A 14 -12.42 6.33 0.10
CA GLY A 14 -12.50 6.04 1.53
C GLY A 14 -11.43 5.06 1.95
N VAL A 15 -10.68 5.41 3.00
CA VAL A 15 -9.65 4.55 3.59
C VAL A 15 -9.75 4.58 5.11
N GLY A 16 -9.44 3.46 5.75
CA GLY A 16 -9.44 3.34 7.20
C GLY A 16 -8.32 2.45 7.72
N ILE A 17 -7.92 2.69 8.96
CA ILE A 17 -6.99 1.84 9.71
C ILE A 17 -7.65 1.53 11.06
N LEU A 18 -7.92 0.24 11.30
CA LEU A 18 -8.44 -0.28 12.56
C LEU A 18 -7.30 -0.90 13.35
N LEU A 19 -7.05 -0.41 14.58
CA LEU A 19 -5.99 -0.91 15.45
C LEU A 19 -6.59 -1.55 16.71
N LYS A 20 -6.22 -2.81 16.95
CA LYS A 20 -6.64 -3.58 18.13
C LYS A 20 -5.43 -4.18 18.84
N GLY A 21 -5.31 -3.93 20.15
CA GLY A 21 -4.29 -4.53 21.00
C GLY A 21 -4.03 -3.70 22.26
N ASN A 22 -3.89 -4.36 23.41
CA ASN A 22 -3.83 -3.69 24.72
C ASN A 22 -2.55 -2.84 24.90
N SER A 23 -1.47 -3.17 24.18
CA SER A 23 -0.17 -2.46 24.25
C SER A 23 0.06 -1.50 23.07
N LEU A 24 -0.93 -1.26 22.22
CA LEU A 24 -0.84 -0.35 21.08
C LEU A 24 -1.14 1.09 21.52
N LYS A 25 -0.19 1.98 21.27
CA LYS A 25 -0.33 3.43 21.47
C LYS A 25 -0.25 4.13 20.13
N VAL A 26 -1.27 4.92 19.80
CA VAL A 26 -1.23 5.81 18.64
C VAL A 26 -0.40 7.03 19.02
N LEU A 27 0.65 7.30 18.25
CA LEU A 27 1.54 8.45 18.45
C LEU A 27 1.13 9.64 17.58
N LYS A 28 0.74 9.38 16.33
CA LYS A 28 0.36 10.41 15.36
C LYS A 28 -0.55 9.82 14.31
N THR A 29 -1.55 10.56 13.86
CA THR A 29 -2.36 10.24 12.68
C THR A 29 -2.25 11.36 11.68
N ARG A 30 -2.43 11.05 10.39
CA ARG A 30 -2.54 12.06 9.35
C ARG A 30 -3.33 11.54 8.16
N GLU A 31 -4.22 12.38 7.67
CA GLU A 31 -4.76 12.31 6.32
C GLU A 31 -3.88 13.14 5.38
N VAL A 32 -3.39 12.53 4.31
CA VAL A 32 -2.45 13.16 3.36
C VAL A 32 -3.16 13.47 2.05
N ILE A 33 -3.98 12.54 1.56
CA ILE A 33 -4.90 12.76 0.46
C ILE A 33 -6.27 12.26 0.91
N ASN A 34 -7.26 13.15 0.86
CA ASN A 34 -8.62 12.85 1.30
C ASN A 34 -9.17 11.59 0.60
N GLY A 35 -9.62 10.61 1.39
CA GLY A 35 -10.20 9.34 0.96
C GLY A 35 -9.23 8.38 0.29
N ARG A 36 -7.91 8.67 0.27
CA ARG A 36 -6.94 7.99 -0.60
C ARG A 36 -5.61 7.65 0.06
N LEU A 37 -5.13 8.43 1.02
CA LEU A 37 -3.84 8.22 1.65
C LEU A 37 -3.86 8.70 3.10
N ILE A 38 -3.79 7.76 4.03
CA ILE A 38 -3.69 8.02 5.47
C ILE A 38 -2.50 7.28 6.06
N TYR A 39 -1.96 7.81 7.16
CA TYR A 39 -1.02 7.05 7.98
C TYR A 39 -1.26 7.25 9.47
N VAL A 40 -0.76 6.28 10.23
CA VAL A 40 -0.67 6.33 11.68
C VAL A 40 0.72 5.87 12.14
N ASP A 41 1.37 6.69 12.97
CA ASP A 41 2.55 6.27 13.74
C ASP A 41 2.05 5.57 15.01
N VAL A 42 2.59 4.39 15.25
CA VAL A 42 2.15 3.48 16.31
C VAL A 42 3.36 3.06 17.13
N LYS A 43 3.18 2.96 18.45
CA LYS A 43 4.12 2.33 19.37
C LYS A 43 3.47 1.07 19.95
N LEU A 44 4.12 -0.08 19.75
CA LEU A 44 3.77 -1.35 20.37
C LEU A 44 4.92 -1.76 21.29
N ASN A 45 4.68 -1.80 22.61
CA ASN A 45 5.74 -1.92 23.61
C ASN A 45 6.80 -0.84 23.38
N ASP A 46 8.06 -1.17 23.06
CA ASP A 46 9.13 -0.22 22.72
C ASP A 46 9.44 -0.11 21.23
N PHE A 47 8.65 -0.76 20.39
CA PHE A 47 8.80 -0.75 18.94
C PHE A 47 7.88 0.30 18.30
N CYS A 48 8.46 1.21 17.52
CA CYS A 48 7.75 2.27 16.80
C CYS A 48 7.73 2.00 15.30
N PHE A 49 6.56 2.05 14.69
CA PHE A 49 6.40 1.84 13.25
C PHE A 49 5.30 2.76 12.70
N ARG A 50 5.32 2.96 11.38
CA ARG A 50 4.30 3.70 10.64
C ARG A 50 3.46 2.73 9.82
N VAL A 51 2.14 2.80 9.97
CA VAL A 51 1.19 2.12 9.10
C VAL A 51 0.62 3.13 8.12
N ILE A 52 0.73 2.84 6.83
CA ILE A 52 0.21 3.65 5.74
C ILE A 52 -0.84 2.82 5.00
N ASN A 53 -2.04 3.38 4.81
CA ASN A 53 -3.08 2.78 3.98
C ASN A 53 -3.34 3.66 2.76
N VAL A 54 -3.38 3.04 1.59
CA VAL A 54 -3.57 3.72 0.30
C VAL A 54 -4.78 3.17 -0.45
N TYR A 55 -5.43 4.03 -1.21
CA TYR A 55 -6.35 3.65 -2.26
C TYR A 55 -6.11 4.56 -3.47
N PHE A 56 -5.26 4.14 -4.39
CA PHE A 56 -4.89 4.99 -5.53
C PHE A 56 -6.03 5.10 -6.55
N PRO A 57 -6.13 6.24 -7.27
CA PRO A 57 -7.03 6.36 -8.42
C PRO A 57 -6.73 5.32 -9.50
N VAL A 58 -7.69 5.05 -10.38
CA VAL A 58 -7.50 4.09 -11.50
C VAL A 58 -6.70 4.73 -12.64
N ASP A 59 -6.83 6.04 -12.83
CA ASP A 59 -6.15 6.75 -13.90
C ASP A 59 -4.65 6.94 -13.61
N LEU A 60 -3.85 7.05 -14.67
CA LEU A 60 -2.38 7.16 -14.58
C LEU A 60 -1.93 8.41 -13.81
N GLN A 61 -2.57 9.56 -14.06
CA GLN A 61 -2.14 10.83 -13.48
C GLN A 61 -2.38 10.83 -11.96
N GLY A 62 -3.56 10.37 -11.52
CA GLY A 62 -3.90 10.22 -10.12
C GLY A 62 -2.98 9.26 -9.36
N ARG A 63 -2.57 8.14 -9.99
CA ARG A 63 -1.57 7.21 -9.41
C ARG A 63 -0.22 7.88 -9.20
N LYS A 64 0.26 8.66 -10.17
CA LYS A 64 1.52 9.40 -10.05
C LYS A 64 1.48 10.48 -8.97
N GLU A 65 0.38 11.20 -8.86
CA GLU A 65 0.19 12.20 -7.80
C GLU A 65 0.17 11.54 -6.41
N ALA A 66 -0.51 10.40 -6.28
CA ALA A 66 -0.52 9.63 -5.04
C ALA A 66 0.87 9.08 -4.67
N LEU A 67 1.64 8.56 -5.65
CA LEU A 67 3.03 8.13 -5.45
C LEU A 67 3.94 9.28 -5.00
N LYS A 68 3.80 10.45 -5.61
CA LYS A 68 4.55 11.67 -5.22
C LYS A 68 4.23 12.09 -3.79
N ALA A 69 2.97 11.97 -3.36
CA ALA A 69 2.57 12.26 -1.98
C ALA A 69 3.01 11.18 -0.98
N LEU A 70 3.09 9.92 -1.41
CA LEU A 70 3.51 8.78 -0.59
C LEU A 70 5.02 8.82 -0.28
N SER A 71 5.87 9.11 -1.27
CA SER A 71 7.33 9.08 -1.14
C SER A 71 7.89 9.78 0.12
N PRO A 72 7.54 11.05 0.43
CA PRO A 72 8.06 11.72 1.63
C PRO A 72 7.58 11.10 2.95
N LEU A 73 6.52 10.28 2.94
CA LEU A 73 6.03 9.59 4.15
C LEU A 73 6.93 8.43 4.57
N LEU A 74 7.74 7.91 3.64
CA LEU A 74 8.66 6.80 3.88
C LEU A 74 9.97 7.29 4.55
N ILE A 75 10.32 8.56 4.37
CA ILE A 75 11.47 9.20 5.02
C ILE A 75 11.08 9.62 6.45
N CYS A 76 11.07 8.67 7.39
CA CYS A 76 10.58 8.95 8.74
C CYS A 76 11.38 8.31 9.89
N GLY A 77 12.43 7.55 9.59
CA GLY A 77 13.25 6.87 10.60
C GLY A 77 12.50 5.81 11.42
N LYS A 78 11.35 5.34 10.92
CA LYS A 78 10.55 4.26 11.52
C LYS A 78 10.43 3.11 10.54
N GLU A 79 10.16 1.92 11.07
CA GLU A 79 9.77 0.79 10.23
C GLU A 79 8.39 1.03 9.61
N ILE A 80 8.20 0.55 8.38
CA ILE A 80 7.02 0.82 7.57
C ILE A 80 6.17 -0.44 7.40
N ILE A 81 4.87 -0.27 7.57
CA ILE A 81 3.84 -1.16 7.02
C ILE A 81 3.05 -0.30 6.02
N LEU A 82 3.11 -0.63 4.75
CA LEU A 82 2.45 0.09 3.68
C LEU A 82 1.53 -0.90 2.95
N GLY A 83 0.24 -0.63 2.89
CA GLY A 83 -0.67 -1.49 2.13
C GLY A 83 -1.89 -0.76 1.60
N GLY A 84 -2.69 -1.51 0.84
CA GLY A 84 -3.92 -1.02 0.22
C GLY A 84 -3.98 -1.34 -1.27
N ASP A 85 -4.90 -0.67 -1.96
CA ASP A 85 -5.10 -0.82 -3.40
C ASP A 85 -4.29 0.25 -4.14
N PHE A 86 -3.29 -0.19 -4.89
CA PHE A 86 -2.39 0.69 -5.64
C PHE A 86 -2.88 0.94 -7.07
N ASN A 87 -3.86 0.18 -7.57
CA ASN A 87 -4.25 0.18 -8.99
C ASN A 87 -3.04 0.09 -9.97
N CYS A 88 -1.93 -0.49 -9.51
CA CYS A 88 -0.64 -0.61 -10.20
C CYS A 88 -0.11 -2.03 -10.02
N PRO A 89 -0.03 -2.87 -11.05
CA PRO A 89 0.70 -4.14 -10.96
C PRO A 89 2.22 -3.89 -10.87
N LEU A 90 2.95 -4.75 -10.16
CA LEU A 90 4.42 -4.65 -10.04
C LEU A 90 5.18 -5.45 -11.10
N SER A 91 4.52 -6.39 -11.76
CA SER A 91 5.12 -7.27 -12.75
C SER A 91 4.08 -7.71 -13.77
N GLU A 92 4.52 -8.23 -14.91
CA GLU A 92 3.60 -8.78 -15.91
C GLU A 92 2.85 -10.01 -15.38
N SER A 93 3.47 -10.81 -14.50
CA SER A 93 2.82 -11.98 -13.88
C SER A 93 1.72 -11.60 -12.88
N ASP A 94 1.74 -10.36 -12.37
CA ASP A 94 0.65 -9.77 -11.58
C ASP A 94 -0.58 -9.43 -12.44
N ARG A 95 -0.58 -9.75 -13.73
CA ARG A 95 -1.73 -9.60 -14.62
C ARG A 95 -2.00 -10.87 -15.41
N ARG A 96 -3.27 -11.09 -15.69
CA ARG A 96 -3.73 -12.03 -16.72
C ARG A 96 -4.83 -11.34 -17.52
N SER A 97 -4.58 -11.12 -18.81
CA SER A 97 -5.57 -10.54 -19.73
C SER A 97 -5.39 -11.16 -21.11
N SER A 98 -6.43 -11.11 -21.94
CA SER A 98 -6.36 -11.51 -23.36
C SER A 98 -5.47 -10.59 -24.19
N SER A 99 -5.16 -9.40 -23.67
CA SER A 99 -4.27 -8.40 -24.28
C SER A 99 -2.96 -8.31 -23.50
N ASN A 100 -1.82 -8.43 -24.19
CA ASN A 100 -0.50 -8.14 -23.62
C ASN A 100 -0.35 -6.62 -23.45
N VAL A 101 -0.67 -6.12 -22.26
CA VAL A 101 -0.50 -4.71 -21.91
C VAL A 101 0.70 -4.61 -20.98
N SER A 102 1.74 -3.91 -21.44
CA SER A 102 2.93 -3.62 -20.64
C SER A 102 2.59 -2.86 -19.37
N LEU A 103 3.48 -2.92 -18.38
CA LEU A 103 3.41 -2.04 -17.23
C LEU A 103 3.48 -0.56 -17.68
N ASP A 104 2.70 0.28 -17.03
CA ASP A 104 2.75 1.72 -17.26
C ASP A 104 3.81 2.40 -16.39
N SER A 105 4.02 3.70 -16.63
CA SER A 105 5.03 4.46 -15.90
C SER A 105 4.76 4.58 -14.39
N SER A 106 3.51 4.57 -13.92
CA SER A 106 3.23 4.55 -12.47
C SER A 106 3.58 3.20 -11.82
N SER A 107 3.47 2.11 -12.57
CA SER A 107 3.94 0.80 -12.13
C SER A 107 5.46 0.80 -11.94
N GLN A 108 6.20 1.38 -12.90
CA GLN A 108 7.65 1.54 -12.78
C GLN A 108 8.06 2.45 -11.61
N GLU A 109 7.33 3.55 -11.38
CA GLU A 109 7.56 4.44 -10.23
C GLU A 109 7.31 3.72 -8.90
N LEU A 110 6.27 2.88 -8.80
CA LEU A 110 6.01 2.07 -7.62
C LEU A 110 7.13 1.03 -7.39
N ILE A 111 7.57 0.34 -8.45
CA ILE A 111 8.70 -0.62 -8.37
C ILE A 111 9.95 0.07 -7.83
N ASN A 112 10.28 1.26 -8.37
CA ASN A 112 11.43 2.02 -7.93
C ASN A 112 11.27 2.47 -6.48
N LEU A 113 10.10 2.98 -6.09
CA LEU A 113 9.84 3.38 -4.70
C LEU A 113 9.97 2.21 -3.72
N VAL A 114 9.42 1.03 -4.04
CA VAL A 114 9.58 -0.17 -3.21
C VAL A 114 11.06 -0.54 -3.07
N LYS A 115 11.80 -0.52 -4.18
CA LYS A 115 13.23 -0.84 -4.21
C LYS A 115 14.08 0.17 -3.44
N ASP A 116 13.89 1.47 -3.68
CA ASP A 116 14.69 2.57 -3.13
C ASP A 116 14.54 2.66 -1.61
N PHE A 117 13.36 2.31 -1.07
CA PHE A 117 13.09 2.25 0.36
C PHE A 117 13.28 0.85 0.96
N GLY A 118 13.77 -0.13 0.19
CA GLY A 118 14.05 -1.48 0.66
C GLY A 118 12.82 -2.22 1.21
N LEU A 119 11.63 -1.89 0.71
CA LEU A 119 10.38 -2.51 1.15
C LEU A 119 10.22 -3.91 0.53
N VAL A 120 9.59 -4.80 1.28
CA VAL A 120 9.40 -6.21 0.90
C VAL A 120 7.93 -6.47 0.60
N ASP A 121 7.64 -7.04 -0.58
CA ASP A 121 6.32 -7.58 -0.93
C ASP A 121 6.05 -8.86 -0.14
N THR A 122 5.29 -8.72 0.95
CA THR A 122 5.06 -9.83 1.90
C THR A 122 4.35 -11.03 1.27
N PHE A 123 3.43 -10.79 0.32
CA PHE A 123 2.73 -11.85 -0.38
C PHE A 123 3.69 -12.65 -1.25
N ARG A 124 4.49 -11.95 -2.08
CA ARG A 124 5.43 -12.60 -2.99
C ARG A 124 6.54 -13.35 -2.24
N THR A 125 6.98 -12.85 -1.08
CA THR A 125 7.92 -13.57 -0.21
C THR A 125 7.37 -14.92 0.27
N LYS A 126 6.09 -14.99 0.64
CA LYS A 126 5.47 -16.22 1.15
C LYS A 126 4.95 -17.15 0.04
N HIS A 127 4.61 -16.58 -1.11
CA HIS A 127 3.97 -17.28 -2.22
C HIS A 127 4.64 -16.91 -3.56
N PRO A 128 5.91 -17.28 -3.78
CA PRO A 128 6.69 -16.83 -4.94
C PRO A 128 6.01 -17.18 -6.27
N ASP A 129 5.42 -18.37 -6.36
CA ASP A 129 4.83 -18.90 -7.59
C ASP A 129 3.32 -18.67 -7.71
N SER A 130 2.67 -18.15 -6.66
CA SER A 130 1.23 -17.89 -6.69
C SER A 130 0.93 -16.59 -7.44
N PRO A 131 -0.07 -16.56 -8.34
CA PRO A 131 -0.43 -15.32 -9.03
C PRO A 131 -0.99 -14.25 -8.07
N GLY A 132 -1.69 -14.65 -7.00
CA GLY A 132 -2.13 -13.73 -5.95
C GLY A 132 -3.07 -12.63 -6.39
N TYR A 133 -3.84 -12.83 -7.46
CA TYR A 133 -4.75 -11.80 -7.97
C TYR A 133 -5.75 -11.34 -6.91
N SER A 134 -5.92 -10.02 -6.81
CA SER A 134 -6.78 -9.36 -5.84
C SER A 134 -7.99 -8.68 -6.49
N TRP A 135 -7.96 -8.50 -7.81
CA TRP A 135 -9.02 -7.90 -8.61
C TRP A 135 -9.33 -8.72 -9.87
N SER A 136 -10.61 -8.74 -10.27
CA SER A 136 -11.04 -9.32 -11.55
C SER A 136 -12.35 -8.71 -12.05
N ASN A 137 -12.52 -8.70 -13.37
CA ASN A 137 -13.79 -8.43 -14.05
C ASN A 137 -14.36 -9.68 -14.76
N GLY A 138 -13.88 -10.88 -14.42
CA GLY A 138 -14.24 -12.16 -15.03
C GLY A 138 -13.52 -12.49 -16.34
N ARG A 139 -12.84 -11.52 -16.97
CA ARG A 139 -12.03 -11.73 -18.19
C ARG A 139 -10.54 -11.44 -17.95
N SER A 140 -10.27 -10.46 -17.12
CA SER A 140 -8.94 -10.05 -16.70
C SER A 140 -8.80 -10.22 -15.19
N PHE A 141 -7.58 -10.49 -14.77
CA PHE A 141 -7.21 -10.63 -13.37
C PHE A 141 -5.95 -9.79 -13.12
N SER A 142 -5.87 -9.19 -11.95
CA SER A 142 -4.67 -8.45 -11.54
C SER A 142 -4.43 -8.53 -10.03
N ARG A 143 -3.17 -8.51 -9.64
CA ARG A 143 -2.74 -8.26 -8.27
C ARG A 143 -2.34 -6.80 -8.19
N ILE A 144 -3.19 -6.02 -7.56
CA ILE A 144 -3.04 -4.56 -7.39
C ILE A 144 -3.16 -4.12 -5.93
N ASP A 145 -3.58 -5.03 -5.07
CA ASP A 145 -3.55 -4.87 -3.62
C ASP A 145 -2.26 -5.48 -3.09
N PHE A 146 -1.50 -4.67 -2.34
CA PHE A 146 -0.21 -5.09 -1.81
C PHE A 146 -0.12 -4.81 -0.32
N LEU A 147 0.74 -5.59 0.34
CA LEU A 147 1.24 -5.31 1.67
C LEU A 147 2.76 -5.34 1.61
N PHE A 148 3.35 -4.15 1.67
CA PHE A 148 4.78 -3.92 1.75
C PHE A 148 5.18 -3.66 3.19
N THR A 149 6.32 -4.21 3.59
CA THR A 149 6.88 -3.98 4.93
C THR A 149 8.37 -3.70 4.87
N SER A 150 8.88 -2.95 5.84
CA SER A 150 10.30 -2.99 6.14
C SER A 150 10.75 -4.44 6.42
N PRO A 151 11.97 -4.84 6.05
CA PRO A 151 12.48 -6.19 6.28
C PRO A 151 12.39 -6.65 7.75
N GLN A 152 12.62 -5.73 8.69
CA GLN A 152 12.57 -5.94 10.14
C GLN A 152 11.18 -6.36 10.62
N ILE A 153 10.13 -5.90 9.93
CA ILE A 153 8.74 -6.31 10.23
C ILE A 153 8.43 -7.65 9.57
N THR A 154 8.94 -7.90 8.35
CA THR A 154 8.66 -9.12 7.58
C THR A 154 9.10 -10.39 8.31
N VAL A 155 10.20 -10.33 9.06
CA VAL A 155 10.77 -11.47 9.79
C VAL A 155 10.11 -11.74 11.15
N LEU A 156 9.18 -10.88 11.59
CA LEU A 156 8.46 -11.10 12.84
C LEU A 156 7.43 -12.22 12.65
N ASN A 157 7.65 -13.34 13.34
CA ASN A 157 6.63 -14.36 13.54
C ASN A 157 5.67 -13.83 14.61
N TRP A 158 4.53 -13.27 14.18
CA TRP A 158 3.45 -12.81 15.05
C TRP A 158 2.60 -13.98 15.55
#